data_AF-A0A954ZJA5-F1
#
_entry.id   AF-A0A954ZJA5-F1
#
_cell.length_a   1.000
_cell.length_b   1.000
_cell.length_c   1.000
_cell.angle_alpha   90.00
_cell.angle_beta   90.00
_cell.angle_gamma   90.00
#
_symmetry.space_group_name_H-M   'P 1'
#
loop_
_entity.id
_entity.type
_entity.pdbx_description
1 polymer ?
#
loop_
_entity_poly.entity_id
_entity_poly.type
_entity_poly.pdbx_seq_one_letter_code
_entity_poly.pdbx_strand_id
1 'polypeptide(L)'
;MNWLIETSLRLRVLIVAAAIALIVVGIRVADDVPLDVFPEFAPPVVEIQTEVPGIATSEVESLVTVPIENALNGIPRLVTVRSKSVLG
;
A
#
# COMPACT_ATOMS: atom_id res chain seq x y z
N MET A 1 4.27 41.72 11.77
CA MET A 1 4.42 41.19 10.40
C MET A 1 5.68 41.70 9.71
N ASN A 2 5.98 43.01 9.80
CA ASN A 2 7.09 43.65 9.04
C ASN A 2 8.49 43.15 9.40
N TRP A 3 8.67 42.64 10.62
CA TRP A 3 9.95 42.11 11.09
C TRP A 3 10.48 40.93 10.27
N LEU A 4 9.59 40.08 9.72
CA LEU A 4 10.00 38.96 8.88
C LEU A 4 10.56 39.44 7.53
N ILE A 5 9.92 40.45 6.95
CA ILE A 5 10.33 41.08 5.69
C ILE A 5 11.64 41.86 5.89
N GLU A 6 11.76 42.61 6.99
CA GLU A 6 12.96 43.39 7.29
C GLU A 6 14.18 42.49 7.53
N THR A 7 14.00 41.42 8.31
CA THR A 7 15.06 40.42 8.54
C THR A 7 15.44 39.72 7.23
N SER A 8 14.45 39.48 6.36
CA SER A 8 14.70 38.86 5.06
C SER A 8 15.52 39.74 4.11
N LEU A 9 15.25 41.04 4.11
CA LEU A 9 16.02 42.01 3.34
C LEU A 9 17.43 42.21 3.88
N ARG A 10 17.60 42.15 5.22
CA ARG A 10 18.90 42.30 5.89
C ARG A 10 19.82 41.11 5.65
N LEU A 11 19.28 39.89 5.66
CA LEU A 11 20.02 38.63 5.42
C LEU A 11 19.79 38.08 4.00
N ARG A 12 19.66 38.96 3.00
CA ARG A 12 19.34 38.58 1.60
C ARG A 12 20.22 37.47 1.03
N VAL A 13 21.51 37.46 1.36
CA VAL A 13 22.47 36.45 0.86
C VAL A 13 22.16 35.08 1.46
N LEU A 14 21.84 35.01 2.75
CA LEU A 14 21.47 33.76 3.42
C LEU A 14 20.16 33.21 2.88
N ILE A 15 19.19 34.07 2.59
CA ILE A 15 17.90 33.67 2.00
C ILE A 15 18.08 33.16 0.57
N VAL A 16 18.89 33.84 -0.25
CA VAL A 16 19.19 33.37 -1.61
C VAL A 16 19.92 32.04 -1.56
N ALA A 17 20.89 31.87 -0.66
CA ALA A 17 21.59 30.59 -0.48
C ALA A 17 20.63 29.48 -0.03
N ALA A 18 19.73 29.76 0.90
CA ALA A 18 18.70 28.81 1.33
C ALA A 18 17.72 28.45 0.21
N ALA A 19 17.32 29.42 -0.62
CA ALA A 19 16.47 29.17 -1.78
C ALA A 19 17.16 28.28 -2.82
N ILE A 20 18.44 28.53 -3.10
CA ILE A 20 19.24 27.69 -4.01
C ILE A 20 19.37 26.28 -3.45
N ALA A 21 19.67 26.13 -2.16
CA ALA A 21 19.75 24.83 -1.51
C ALA A 21 18.42 24.06 -1.61
N LEU A 22 17.29 24.74 -1.40
CA LEU A 22 15.95 24.17 -1.53
C LEU A 22 15.68 23.69 -2.95
N ILE A 23 16.06 24.48 -3.97
CA ILE A 23 15.93 24.07 -5.38
C ILE A 23 16.76 22.82 -5.67
N VAL A 24 18.02 22.78 -5.23
CA VAL A 24 18.92 21.62 -5.46
C VAL A 24 18.37 20.37 -4.80
N VAL A 25 17.88 20.47 -3.56
CA VAL A 25 17.24 19.35 -2.86
C VAL A 25 15.95 18.94 -3.57
N GLY A 26 15.13 19.90 -4.00
CA GLY A 26 13.89 19.64 -4.73
C GLY A 26 14.12 18.87 -6.03
N ILE A 27 15.13 19.25 -6.81
CA ILE A 27 15.49 18.54 -8.06
C ILE A 27 15.97 17.12 -7.75
N ARG A 28 16.82 16.94 -6.73
CA ARG A 28 17.32 15.62 -6.33
C ARG A 28 16.19 14.68 -5.91
N VAL A 29 15.23 15.18 -5.15
CA VAL A 29 14.09 14.38 -4.68
C VAL A 29 13.13 14.09 -5.82
N ALA A 30 12.93 15.03 -6.75
CA ALA A 30 12.00 14.87 -7.86
C ALA A 30 12.32 13.67 -8.76
N ASP A 31 13.61 13.33 -8.94
CA ASP A 31 14.03 12.15 -9.71
C ASP A 31 13.69 10.82 -9.02
N ASP A 32 13.66 10.80 -7.68
CA ASP A 32 13.44 9.61 -6.87
C ASP A 32 11.96 9.38 -6.52
N VAL A 33 11.05 10.30 -6.87
CA VAL A 33 9.62 10.15 -6.56
C VAL A 33 9.02 9.09 -7.49
N PRO A 34 8.43 8.00 -6.95
CA PRO A 34 7.75 7.00 -7.76
C PRO A 34 6.52 7.64 -8.41
N LEU A 35 6.54 7.73 -9.74
CA LEU A 35 5.40 8.16 -10.53
C LEU A 35 4.50 6.95 -10.76
N ASP A 36 3.47 6.82 -9.94
CA ASP A 36 2.40 5.88 -10.22
C ASP A 36 1.27 6.58 -10.99
N VAL A 37 0.78 5.94 -12.05
CA VAL A 37 -0.30 6.45 -12.89
C VAL A 37 -1.63 6.43 -12.13
N PHE A 38 -1.74 5.53 -11.16
CA PHE A 38 -2.89 5.40 -10.29
C PHE A 38 -2.41 5.22 -8.86
N PRO A 39 -2.99 5.91 -7.87
CA PRO A 39 -2.78 5.50 -6.48
C PRO A 39 -3.29 4.06 -6.28
N GLU A 40 -2.74 3.35 -5.30
CA GLU A 40 -3.21 1.99 -4.96
C GLU A 40 -4.69 2.03 -4.55
N PHE A 41 -5.57 1.63 -5.48
CA PHE A 41 -7.01 1.50 -5.25
C PHE A 41 -7.41 0.08 -4.82
N ALA A 42 -6.49 -0.88 -4.95
CA ALA A 42 -6.78 -2.27 -4.65
C ALA A 42 -6.85 -2.49 -3.13
N PRO A 43 -7.96 -3.02 -2.59
CA PRO A 43 -7.98 -3.45 -1.21
C PRO A 43 -6.93 -4.57 -1.01
N PRO A 44 -6.31 -4.68 0.18
CA PRO A 44 -5.39 -5.77 0.45
C PRO A 44 -6.14 -7.10 0.41
N VAL A 45 -5.62 -8.06 -0.38
CA VAL A 45 -6.19 -9.40 -0.52
C VAL A 45 -5.15 -10.43 -0.06
N VAL A 46 -5.61 -11.47 0.62
CA VAL A 46 -4.81 -12.64 1.01
C VAL A 46 -5.38 -13.86 0.29
N GLU A 47 -4.53 -14.58 -0.44
CA GLU A 47 -4.91 -15.78 -1.17
C GLU A 47 -4.34 -17.04 -0.48
N ILE A 48 -5.19 -18.05 -0.28
CA ILE A 48 -4.83 -19.33 0.31
C ILE A 48 -5.12 -20.41 -0.73
N GLN A 49 -4.09 -21.05 -1.25
CA GLN A 49 -4.19 -22.15 -2.20
C GLN A 49 -3.82 -23.46 -1.51
N THR A 50 -4.70 -24.47 -1.63
CA THR A 50 -4.48 -25.79 -1.03
C THR A 50 -4.69 -26.87 -2.10
N GLU A 51 -3.66 -27.66 -2.36
CA GLU A 51 -3.70 -28.75 -3.33
C GLU A 51 -4.01 -30.08 -2.64
N VAL A 52 -5.03 -30.80 -3.12
CA VAL A 52 -5.46 -32.07 -2.55
C VAL A 52 -5.72 -33.08 -3.66
N PRO A 53 -4.67 -33.80 -4.12
CA PRO A 53 -4.79 -34.72 -5.25
C PRO A 53 -5.59 -35.97 -4.88
N GLY A 54 -6.44 -36.43 -5.80
CA GLY A 54 -7.16 -37.70 -5.67
C GLY A 54 -8.41 -37.67 -4.78
N ILE A 55 -8.85 -36.48 -4.34
CA ILE A 55 -10.08 -36.30 -3.56
C ILE A 55 -11.14 -35.61 -4.43
N ALA A 56 -12.40 -36.02 -4.29
CA ALA A 56 -13.50 -35.40 -5.02
C ALA A 56 -13.71 -33.95 -4.55
N THR A 57 -14.14 -33.06 -5.45
CA THR A 57 -14.35 -31.63 -5.11
C THR A 57 -15.29 -31.42 -3.92
N SER A 58 -16.32 -32.26 -3.77
CA SER A 58 -17.25 -32.19 -2.65
C SER A 58 -16.59 -32.53 -1.31
N GLU A 59 -15.66 -33.47 -1.31
CA GLU A 59 -14.89 -33.84 -0.12
C GLU A 59 -13.84 -32.77 0.21
N VAL A 60 -13.17 -32.19 -0.80
CA VAL A 60 -12.27 -31.04 -0.59
C VAL A 60 -13.03 -29.85 0.01
N GLU A 61 -14.24 -29.58 -0.48
CA GLU A 61 -15.07 -28.50 0.06
C GLU A 61 -15.41 -28.74 1.54
N SER A 62 -15.89 -29.94 1.87
CA SER A 62 -16.30 -30.25 3.24
C SER A 62 -15.14 -30.39 4.22
N LEU A 63 -13.99 -30.94 3.79
CA LEU A 63 -12.87 -31.29 4.67
C LEU A 63 -11.79 -30.21 4.74
N VAL A 64 -11.70 -29.32 3.74
CA VAL A 64 -10.64 -28.33 3.65
C VAL A 64 -11.22 -26.93 3.57
N THR A 65 -12.06 -26.66 2.57
CA THR A 65 -12.56 -25.31 2.30
C THR A 65 -13.43 -24.78 3.43
N VAL A 66 -14.43 -25.55 3.89
CA VAL A 66 -15.35 -25.14 4.98
C VAL A 66 -14.62 -24.91 6.31
N PRO A 67 -13.70 -25.80 6.77
CA PRO A 67 -12.92 -25.53 7.97
C PRO A 67 -12.05 -24.28 7.88
N ILE A 68 -11.40 -24.02 6.74
CA ILE A 68 -10.59 -22.82 6.54
C ILE A 68 -11.48 -21.58 6.58
N GLU A 69 -12.61 -21.58 5.89
CA GLU A 69 -13.56 -20.47 5.90
C GLU A 69 -14.05 -20.16 7.32
N ASN A 70 -14.41 -21.19 8.09
CA ASN A 70 -14.81 -21.04 9.48
C ASN A 70 -13.69 -20.50 10.38
N ALA A 71 -12.45 -20.90 10.15
CA ALA A 71 -11.30 -20.39 10.89
C ALA A 71 -10.99 -18.91 10.60
N LEU A 72 -11.26 -18.47 9.36
CA LEU A 72 -11.11 -17.08 8.95
C LEU A 72 -12.30 -16.21 9.39
N ASN A 73 -13.46 -16.83 9.62
CA ASN A 73 -14.68 -16.16 10.05
C ASN A 73 -14.54 -15.64 11.49
N GLY A 74 -14.17 -14.36 11.60
CA GLY A 74 -13.88 -13.71 12.88
C GLY A 74 -12.61 -12.85 12.87
N ILE A 75 -11.86 -12.84 11.77
CA ILE A 75 -10.69 -11.95 11.62
C ILE A 75 -11.15 -10.48 11.62
N PRO A 76 -10.59 -9.62 12.50
CA PRO A 76 -10.92 -8.20 12.50
C PRO A 76 -10.59 -7.56 11.16
N ARG A 77 -11.51 -6.71 10.64
CA ARG A 77 -11.38 -5.98 9.37
C ARG A 77 -11.45 -6.85 8.10
N LEU A 78 -11.94 -8.08 8.22
CA LEU A 78 -12.29 -8.90 7.07
C LEU A 78 -13.62 -8.39 6.46
N VAL A 79 -13.61 -8.02 5.17
CA VAL A 79 -14.80 -7.51 4.46
C VAL A 79 -15.52 -8.63 3.72
N THR A 80 -14.76 -9.44 2.97
CA THR A 80 -15.30 -10.49 2.12
C THR A 80 -14.37 -11.70 2.14
N VAL A 81 -14.93 -12.89 2.24
CA VAL A 81 -14.25 -14.17 1.97
C VAL A 81 -14.84 -14.76 0.70
N ARG A 82 -13.98 -15.29 -0.17
CA ARG A 82 -14.39 -16.06 -1.34
C ARG A 82 -13.60 -17.35 -1.38
N SER A 83 -14.31 -18.47 -1.48
CA SER A 83 -13.76 -19.81 -1.56
C SER A 83 -14.19 -20.46 -2.87
N LYS A 84 -13.30 -21.24 -3.48
CA LYS A 84 -13.61 -22.04 -4.68
C LYS A 84 -12.80 -23.34 -4.65
N SER A 85 -13.51 -24.46 -4.62
CA SER A 85 -12.91 -25.79 -4.77
C SER A 85 -13.03 -26.22 -6.25
N VAL A 86 -11.94 -26.66 -6.85
CA VAL A 86 -11.93 -27.20 -8.23
C VAL A 86 -11.28 -28.57 -8.25
N LEU A 87 -11.66 -29.42 -9.20
CA LEU A 87 -10.91 -30.63 -9.51
C LEU A 87 -9.51 -30.20 -10.01
N GLY A 88 -8.48 -30.69 -9.34
CA GLY A 88 -7.07 -30.58 -9.77
C GLY A 88 -6.69 -31.68 -10.74
#